data_AF-A0A3D5PSY4-F1
#
_entry.id   AF-A0A3D5PSY4-F1
#
_cell.length_a   1.000
_cell.length_b   1.000
_cell.length_c   1.000
_cell.angle_alpha   90.00
_cell.angle_beta   90.00
_cell.angle_gamma   90.00
#
_symmetry.space_group_name_H-M   'P 1'
#
loop_
_entity.id
_entity.type
_entity.pdbx_description
1 polymer ?
#
loop_
_entity_poly.entity_id
_entity_poly.type
_entity_poly.pdbx_seq_one_letter_code
_entity_poly.pdbx_strand_id
1 'polypeptide(L)'
;LLSSLANDFEPALFPLDSILRETACALHALSRPVLMTGSGSAFFMILENEGEGASLRRELKKAHPLWFVEEAETTGPALPEKS
;
A
#
# COMPACT_ATOMS: atom_id res chain seq x y z
N LEU A 1 10.89 9.09 8.75
CA LEU A 1 9.97 9.69 7.77
C LEU A 1 8.74 8.80 7.56
N LEU A 2 8.91 7.50 7.29
CA LEU A 2 7.78 6.58 7.10
C LEU A 2 6.94 6.37 8.38
N SER A 3 7.56 6.42 9.56
CA SER A 3 6.90 6.24 10.86
C SER A 3 5.89 7.34 11.25
N SER A 4 5.82 8.44 10.49
CA SER A 4 4.84 9.52 10.72
C SER A 4 3.68 9.49 9.73
N LEU A 5 3.66 8.55 8.78
CA LEU A 5 2.54 8.38 7.87
C LEU A 5 1.39 7.71 8.64
N ALA A 6 0.20 8.29 8.53
CA ALA A 6 -1.02 7.78 9.14
C ALA A 6 -2.22 8.15 8.29
N ASN A 7 -3.32 7.42 8.46
CA ASN A 7 -4.61 7.76 7.90
C ASN A 7 -5.66 7.77 9.01
N ASP A 8 -6.18 8.95 9.35
CA ASP A 8 -7.14 9.15 10.44
C ASP A 8 -8.50 8.46 10.21
N PHE A 9 -8.79 8.00 8.99
CA PHE A 9 -9.97 7.19 8.72
C PHE A 9 -9.82 5.75 9.23
N GLU A 10 -8.61 5.21 9.32
CA GLU A 10 -8.38 3.81 9.71
C GLU A 10 -8.91 3.47 11.12
N PRO A 11 -8.62 4.26 12.17
CA PRO A 11 -9.15 3.99 13.52
C PRO A 11 -10.68 4.05 13.59
N ALA A 12 -11.31 4.85 12.73
CA ALA A 12 -12.77 4.99 12.68
C ALA A 12 -13.43 3.87 11.85
N LEU A 13 -12.81 3.43 10.75
CA LEU A 13 -13.41 2.48 9.80
C LEU A 13 -13.11 1.02 10.12
N PHE A 14 -11.90 0.67 10.59
CA PHE A 14 -11.53 -0.73 10.86
C PHE A 14 -12.38 -1.43 11.95
N PRO A 15 -12.92 -0.73 12.96
CA PRO A 15 -13.90 -1.34 13.88
C PRO A 15 -15.25 -1.65 13.22
N LEU A 16 -15.65 -0.87 12.20
CA LEU A 16 -16.97 -0.94 11.56
C LEU A 16 -16.99 -1.85 10.33
N ASP A 17 -15.87 -1.98 9.62
CA ASP A 17 -15.74 -2.80 8.43
C ASP A 17 -14.65 -3.86 8.63
N SER A 18 -15.09 -5.12 8.76
CA SER A 18 -14.18 -6.25 8.98
C SER A 18 -13.27 -6.51 7.79
N ILE A 19 -13.71 -6.24 6.56
CA ILE A 19 -12.91 -6.48 5.35
C ILE A 19 -11.74 -5.50 5.32
N LEU A 20 -11.95 -4.23 5.67
CA LEU A 20 -10.86 -3.25 5.78
C LEU A 20 -9.84 -3.67 6.83
N ARG A 21 -10.31 -4.10 8.00
CA ARG A 21 -9.44 -4.56 9.08
C ARG A 21 -8.64 -5.82 8.70
N GLU A 22 -9.31 -6.81 8.12
CA GLU A 22 -8.67 -8.06 7.68
C GLU A 22 -7.63 -7.81 6.58
N THR A 23 -7.95 -6.91 5.64
CA THR A 23 -7.02 -6.48 4.58
C THR A 23 -5.80 -5.80 5.17
N ALA A 24 -5.98 -4.86 6.10
CA ALA A 24 -4.88 -4.20 6.81
C ALA A 24 -4.01 -5.22 7.56
N CYS A 25 -4.61 -6.16 8.30
CA CYS A 25 -3.88 -7.21 9.02
C CYS A 25 -3.05 -8.10 8.08
N ALA A 26 -3.64 -8.53 6.96
CA ALA A 26 -2.94 -9.36 5.98
C ALA A 26 -1.72 -8.64 5.38
N LEU A 27 -1.85 -7.34 5.10
CA LEU A 27 -0.77 -6.53 4.55
C LEU A 27 0.31 -6.19 5.60
N HIS A 28 -0.07 -5.89 6.85
CA HIS A 28 0.89 -5.63 7.93
C HIS A 28 1.77 -6.85 8.26
N ALA A 29 1.27 -8.07 8.04
CA ALA A 29 2.07 -9.29 8.21
C ALA A 29 3.31 -9.33 7.29
N LEU A 30 3.32 -8.53 6.23
CA LEU A 30 4.47 -8.41 5.32
C LEU A 30 5.59 -7.56 5.91
N SER A 31 5.49 -6.99 7.11
CA SER A 31 6.57 -6.22 7.76
C SER A 31 7.03 -4.97 6.99
N ARG A 32 6.16 -4.37 6.17
CA ARG A 32 6.37 -3.07 5.50
C ARG A 32 5.37 -2.04 6.03
N PRO A 33 5.67 -0.72 5.92
CA PRO A 33 4.67 0.31 6.14
C PRO A 33 3.52 0.18 5.13
N VAL A 34 2.29 0.03 5.67
CA VAL A 34 1.05 -0.13 4.90
C VAL A 34 0.04 0.87 5.43
N LEU A 35 -0.68 1.51 4.52
CA LEU A 35 -1.78 2.42 4.85
C LEU A 35 -2.91 2.27 3.84
N MET A 36 -4.13 2.47 4.30
CA MET A 36 -5.29 2.73 3.46
C MET A 36 -5.12 4.10 2.80
N THR A 37 -5.53 4.24 1.53
CA THR A 37 -5.54 5.53 0.84
C THR A 37 -6.92 6.20 0.91
N GLY A 38 -6.96 7.49 1.25
CA GLY A 38 -8.20 8.25 1.44
C GLY A 38 -9.13 7.61 2.48
N SER A 39 -10.43 7.59 2.22
CA SER A 39 -11.41 6.88 3.05
C SER A 39 -11.57 5.39 2.68
N GLY A 40 -10.62 4.83 1.93
CA GLY A 40 -10.66 3.44 1.48
C GLY A 40 -11.40 3.23 0.14
N SER A 41 -11.50 1.97 -0.33
CA SER A 41 -11.03 0.73 0.33
C SER A 41 -9.65 0.25 -0.11
N ALA A 42 -8.95 1.03 -0.95
CA ALA A 42 -7.62 0.66 -1.44
C ALA A 42 -6.53 0.89 -0.39
N PHE A 43 -5.46 0.10 -0.48
CA PHE A 43 -4.27 0.18 0.35
C PHE A 43 -3.02 0.37 -0.50
N PHE A 44 -2.01 0.99 0.08
CA PHE A 44 -0.68 1.05 -0.51
C PHE A 44 0.38 0.62 0.51
N MET A 45 1.50 0.15 -0.01
CA MET A 45 2.67 -0.25 0.74
C MET A 45 3.88 0.47 0.18
N ILE A 46 4.78 0.91 1.04
CA ILE A 46 6.07 1.46 0.61
C ILE A 46 7.07 0.32 0.54
N LEU A 47 7.65 0.13 -0.65
CA LEU A 47 8.70 -0.85 -0.88
C LEU A 47 10.04 -0.33 -0.37
N GLU A 48 10.88 -1.24 0.13
CA GLU A 48 12.24 -0.92 0.59
C GLU A 48 13.22 -0.72 -0.58
N ASN A 49 12.99 -1.39 -1.71
CA ASN A 49 13.85 -1.33 -2.89
C ASN A 49 13.09 -1.71 -4.17
N GLU A 50 13.61 -1.29 -5.33
CA GLU A 50 13.03 -1.54 -6.65
C GLU A 50 12.94 -3.04 -7.03
N GLY A 51 13.68 -3.91 -6.34
CA GLY A 51 13.74 -5.34 -6.66
C GLY A 51 12.65 -6.20 -6.02
N GLU A 52 12.00 -5.73 -4.95
CA GLU A 52 11.06 -6.58 -4.18
C GLU A 52 9.62 -6.57 -4.70
N GLY A 53 9.22 -5.56 -5.49
CA GLY A 53 7.84 -5.39 -5.96
C GLY A 53 7.29 -6.61 -6.71
N ALA A 54 8.08 -7.20 -7.61
CA ALA A 54 7.69 -8.39 -8.36
C ALA A 54 7.50 -9.64 -7.47
N SER A 55 8.32 -9.80 -6.43
CA SER A 55 8.19 -10.91 -5.48
C SER A 55 6.95 -10.78 -4.62
N LEU A 56 6.73 -9.58 -4.05
CA LEU A 56 5.58 -9.27 -3.21
C LEU A 56 4.26 -9.38 -3.97
N ARG A 57 4.20 -8.85 -5.20
CA ARG A 57 3.02 -8.99 -6.06
C ARG A 57 2.64 -10.46 -6.28
N ARG A 58 3.63 -11.33 -6.47
CA ARG A 58 3.41 -12.77 -6.64
C ARG A 58 2.95 -13.45 -5.35
N GLU A 59 3.51 -13.07 -4.21
CA GLU A 59 3.08 -13.55 -2.90
C GLU A 59 1.63 -13.16 -2.61
N LEU A 60 1.28 -11.88 -2.83
CA LEU A 60 -0.07 -11.35 -2.65
C LEU A 60 -1.08 -11.99 -3.60
N LYS A 61 -0.77 -12.14 -4.89
CA LYS A 61 -1.67 -12.83 -5.84
C LYS A 61 -1.82 -14.32 -5.54
N LYS A 62 -0.83 -14.95 -4.89
CA LYS A 62 -0.95 -16.35 -4.43
C LYS A 62 -1.85 -16.46 -3.19
N ALA A 63 -1.68 -15.57 -2.22
CA ALA A 63 -2.47 -15.57 -0.98
C ALA A 63 -3.91 -15.07 -1.21
N HIS A 64 -4.07 -14.08 -2.09
CA HIS A 64 -5.33 -13.40 -2.40
C HIS A 64 -5.51 -13.27 -3.93
N PRO A 65 -5.91 -14.35 -4.62
CA PRO A 65 -5.98 -14.38 -6.10
C PRO A 65 -6.93 -13.36 -6.74
N LEU A 66 -7.90 -12.85 -5.96
CA LEU A 66 -8.88 -11.87 -6.42
C LEU A 66 -8.42 -10.43 -6.24
N TRP A 67 -7.30 -10.18 -5.57
CA TRP A 67 -6.79 -8.83 -5.36
C TRP A 67 -6.12 -8.29 -6.63
N PHE A 68 -6.46 -7.05 -6.96
CA PHE A 68 -5.71 -6.27 -7.91
C PHE A 68 -4.48 -5.68 -7.20
N VAL A 69 -3.29 -5.98 -7.71
CA VAL A 69 -2.01 -5.57 -7.12
C VAL A 69 -1.10 -5.12 -8.25
N GLU A 70 -0.75 -3.84 -8.22
CA GLU A 70 0.15 -3.19 -9.18
C GLU A 70 1.17 -2.33 -8.46
N GLU A 71 2.32 -2.16 -9.10
CA GLU A 71 3.39 -1.28 -8.64
C GLU A 71 3.18 0.10 -9.24
N ALA A 72 3.31 1.13 -8.39
CA ALA A 72 3.16 2.52 -8.81
C ALA A 72 4.47 3.27 -8.53
N GLU A 73 4.96 3.96 -9.55
CA GLU A 73 6.10 4.87 -9.44
C GLU A 73 5.60 6.32 -9.54
N THR A 74 6.18 7.20 -8.72
CA THR A 74 5.92 8.63 -8.86
C THR A 74 6.77 9.19 -10.00
N THR A 75 6.16 9.39 -11.16
CA THR A 75 6.80 10.11 -12.26
C THR A 75 6.48 11.60 -12.13
N GLY A 76 7.50 12.41 -11.81
CA GLY A 76 7.36 13.87 -11.80
C GLY A 76 7.30 14.43 -13.22
N PRO A 77 6.83 15.68 -13.44
CA PRO A 77 7.14 16.38 -14.68
C PRO A 77 8.67 16.44 -14.83
N ALA A 78 9.18 16.18 -16.04
CA ALA A 78 10.58 16.43 -16.34
C ALA A 78 10.89 17.88 -15.93
N LEU A 79 11.83 18.08 -15.01
CA LEU A 79 12.36 19.41 -14.74
C LEU A 79 12.77 19.99 -16.10
N PRO A 80 12.31 21.20 -16.48
CA PRO A 80 12.72 21.77 -17.75
C PRO A 80 14.25 21.82 -17.77
N GLU A 81 14.88 21.24 -18.81
CA GLU A 81 16.31 21.42 -19.03
C GLU A 81 16.57 22.93 -19.01
N LYS A 82 17.54 23.34 -18.18
CA LYS A 82 17.98 24.73 -18.15
C LYS A 82 18.52 25.08 -19.53
N SER A 83 17.77 25.87 -20.29
CA SER A 83 18.22 26.52 -21.52
C SER A 83 19.19 27.66 -21.23
#